data_AF-A0A849DU55-F1
#
_entry.id   AF-A0A849DU55-F1
#
_cell.length_a   1.000
_cell.length_b   1.000
_cell.length_c   1.000
_cell.angle_alpha   90.00
_cell.angle_beta   90.00
_cell.angle_gamma   90.00
#
_symmetry.space_group_name_H-M   'P 1'
#
loop_
_entity.id
_entity.type
_entity.pdbx_description
1 polymer ?
#
loop_
_entity_poly.entity_id
_entity_poly.type
_entity_poly.pdbx_seq_one_letter_code
_entity_poly.pdbx_strand_id
1 'polypeptide(L)'
;MENAAGKRGLIYNLTSLVGMVLTALGFIVGSVLLIIDARSHFDNPYTGIFTYMVVPAILISGLLLILVGVLRERRRRISGKASERLPVINLNDRRQFISLVGIIVVTLCFIAISVVGSYRAYHFTESVEFCGKTCHSVMKPEYTAYQNSPHANAGCTKCHIGPGADFFVKAKLNGLYQVYSTIFNKYNRPIPAPVHNLRPAKETCYTCHWPEKFFGATELKRTYFRADEENSPWTIHMLLKVGGGNAEINHPEGIHWHVTANNKIEYIAADEQRLDIPWIRMTDEDGNQTIFQTSEKSKQLTPEQIASSEIRTMDCIDCHNRPTHQYHSPERALNDALANRQLNPDLSEIKANGIEALTGDYTTEGEALKAIEQILTDAYPEGGQEVEQAITAVQRIYSQNIFPEMKVSWKEYPDHIGHMITPGCFRCHNGDHQTEQGQTISRDCDSCHTIIAQGPGLNVTSINTGGLPFKHPEDIDEEWKETRCDECHEGVPVM
;
A
#
# COMPACT_ATOMS: atom_id res chain seq x y z
N MET A 1 10.25 -79.30 -14.22
CA MET A 1 9.28 -78.64 -13.33
C MET A 1 9.20 -77.19 -13.76
N GLU A 2 8.20 -76.86 -14.57
CA GLU A 2 7.89 -75.51 -15.04
C GLU A 2 7.50 -74.64 -13.85
N ASN A 3 8.34 -73.65 -13.53
CA ASN A 3 8.02 -72.68 -12.50
C ASN A 3 7.00 -71.69 -13.06
N ALA A 4 5.83 -71.66 -12.42
CA ALA A 4 4.73 -70.76 -12.67
C ALA A 4 5.22 -69.32 -12.91
N ALA A 5 4.96 -68.80 -14.10
CA ALA A 5 5.02 -67.37 -14.38
C ALA A 5 3.94 -66.68 -13.54
N GLY A 6 4.27 -66.39 -12.28
CA GLY A 6 3.40 -65.67 -11.35
C GLY A 6 2.89 -64.42 -12.04
N LYS A 7 1.56 -64.28 -12.12
CA LYS A 7 0.89 -63.09 -12.67
C LYS A 7 1.40 -61.87 -11.93
N ARG A 8 2.41 -61.19 -12.48
CA ARG A 8 2.98 -59.96 -11.89
C ARG A 8 1.84 -58.95 -11.70
N GLY A 9 1.77 -58.33 -10.53
CA GLY A 9 0.74 -57.32 -10.23
C GLY A 9 0.74 -56.18 -11.26
N LEU A 10 -0.41 -55.50 -11.41
CA LEU A 10 -0.56 -54.39 -12.37
C LEU A 10 0.34 -53.18 -12.06
N ILE A 11 0.86 -53.11 -10.83
CA ILE A 11 1.77 -52.07 -10.33
C ILE A 11 3.24 -52.24 -10.78
N TYR A 12 3.61 -53.40 -11.33
CA TYR A 12 4.98 -53.70 -11.74
C TYR A 12 5.28 -53.17 -13.15
N ASN A 13 5.26 -51.85 -13.30
CA ASN A 13 5.62 -51.15 -14.53
C ASN A 13 6.42 -49.88 -14.18
N LEU A 14 7.17 -49.33 -15.14
CA LEU A 14 8.06 -48.19 -14.89
C LEU A 14 7.31 -46.94 -14.43
N THR A 15 6.09 -46.73 -14.95
CA THR A 15 5.27 -45.55 -14.62
C THR A 15 4.81 -45.60 -13.16
N SER A 16 4.32 -46.77 -12.72
CA SER A 16 3.96 -47.00 -11.32
C SER A 16 5.17 -46.97 -10.38
N LEU A 17 6.36 -47.43 -10.83
CA LEU A 17 7.59 -47.34 -10.04
C LEU A 17 8.00 -45.88 -9.79
N VAL A 18 8.01 -45.04 -10.83
CA VAL A 18 8.28 -43.60 -10.70
C VAL A 18 7.26 -42.95 -9.77
N GLY A 19 5.97 -43.28 -9.92
CA GLY A 19 4.92 -42.81 -9.03
C GLY A 19 5.14 -43.19 -7.56
N MET A 20 5.51 -44.45 -7.29
CA MET A 20 5.82 -44.93 -5.92
C MET A 20 7.01 -44.20 -5.31
N VAL A 21 8.07 -43.96 -6.09
CA VAL A 21 9.24 -43.20 -5.62
C VAL A 21 8.86 -41.76 -5.27
N LEU A 22 8.08 -41.09 -6.13
CA LEU A 22 7.59 -39.73 -5.88
C LEU A 22 6.69 -39.66 -4.65
N THR A 23 5.76 -40.60 -4.48
CA THR A 23 4.88 -40.64 -3.30
C THR A 23 5.68 -40.91 -2.03
N ALA A 24 6.64 -41.84 -2.04
CA ALA A 24 7.47 -42.13 -0.88
C ALA A 24 8.35 -40.92 -0.48
N LEU A 25 9.01 -40.29 -1.46
CA LEU A 25 9.81 -39.08 -1.24
C LEU A 25 8.93 -37.93 -0.74
N GLY A 26 7.78 -37.69 -1.37
CA GLY A 26 6.83 -36.66 -0.96
C GLY A 26 6.34 -36.89 0.47
N PHE A 27 6.09 -38.15 0.87
CA PHE A 27 5.65 -38.49 2.22
C PHE A 27 6.76 -38.24 3.25
N ILE A 28 7.99 -38.65 2.95
CA ILE A 28 9.15 -38.43 3.83
C ILE A 28 9.41 -36.93 4.01
N VAL A 29 9.53 -36.19 2.91
CA VAL A 29 9.76 -34.73 2.94
C VAL A 29 8.61 -34.02 3.64
N GLY A 30 7.36 -34.38 3.34
CA GLY A 30 6.18 -33.84 4.01
C GLY A 30 6.15 -34.07 5.50
N SER A 31 6.48 -35.29 5.94
CA SER A 31 6.56 -35.62 7.37
C SER A 31 7.62 -34.79 8.08
N VAL A 32 8.79 -34.62 7.46
CA VAL A 32 9.86 -33.77 8.01
C VAL A 32 9.43 -32.32 8.10
N LEU A 33 8.81 -31.78 7.04
CA LEU A 33 8.34 -30.39 7.02
C LEU A 33 7.23 -30.14 8.05
N LEU A 34 6.28 -31.06 8.21
CA LEU A 34 5.25 -30.98 9.27
C LEU A 34 5.85 -31.00 10.68
N ILE A 35 6.92 -31.79 10.90
CA ILE A 35 7.63 -31.83 12.18
C ILE A 35 8.38 -30.52 12.43
N ILE A 36 8.99 -29.94 11.38
CA ILE A 36 9.66 -28.63 11.47
C ILE A 36 8.63 -27.56 11.81
N ASP A 37 7.52 -27.50 11.07
CA ASP A 37 6.46 -26.52 11.24
C ASP A 37 5.84 -26.58 12.64
N ALA A 38 5.56 -27.79 13.15
CA ALA A 38 5.05 -28.00 14.50
C ALA A 38 6.03 -27.62 15.63
N ARG A 39 7.32 -27.44 15.33
CA ARG A 39 8.37 -27.11 16.31
C ARG A 39 8.97 -25.72 16.13
N SER A 40 8.80 -25.09 14.97
CA SER A 40 9.30 -23.76 14.70
C SER A 40 8.33 -22.72 15.23
N HIS A 41 8.77 -21.90 16.19
CA HIS A 41 8.08 -20.67 16.62
C HIS A 41 8.27 -19.50 15.64
N PHE A 42 8.79 -19.74 14.44
CA PHE A 42 9.05 -18.72 13.44
C PHE A 42 8.02 -18.81 12.32
N ASP A 43 7.29 -17.72 12.10
CA ASP A 43 6.35 -17.56 10.98
C ASP A 43 7.12 -17.39 9.68
N ASN A 44 7.62 -18.50 9.11
CA ASN A 44 8.15 -18.50 7.75
C ASN A 44 7.03 -18.91 6.79
N PRO A 45 6.51 -18.00 5.92
CA PRO A 45 5.44 -18.31 4.97
C PRO A 45 5.73 -19.53 4.08
N TYR A 46 7.01 -19.86 3.88
CA TYR A 46 7.46 -20.95 3.02
C TYR A 46 7.33 -22.33 3.65
N THR A 47 7.45 -22.48 4.98
CA THR A 47 7.14 -23.79 5.61
C THR A 47 5.70 -24.15 5.30
N GLY A 48 4.78 -23.19 5.43
CA GLY A 48 3.38 -23.37 5.05
C GLY A 48 3.18 -23.74 3.57
N ILE A 49 3.76 -23.00 2.62
CA ILE A 49 3.58 -23.27 1.18
C ILE A 49 4.13 -24.65 0.79
N PHE A 50 5.36 -24.98 1.19
CA PHE A 50 5.96 -26.26 0.81
C PHE A 50 5.24 -27.43 1.48
N THR A 51 4.84 -27.28 2.74
CA THR A 51 4.15 -28.32 3.51
C THR A 51 2.72 -28.55 3.03
N TYR A 52 1.97 -27.48 2.77
CA TYR A 52 0.53 -27.56 2.52
C TYR A 52 0.12 -27.43 1.04
N MET A 53 1.02 -27.04 0.13
CA MET A 53 0.73 -26.98 -1.31
C MET A 53 1.65 -27.89 -2.15
N VAL A 54 2.96 -27.69 -2.05
CA VAL A 54 3.93 -28.36 -2.96
C VAL A 54 4.02 -29.87 -2.66
N VAL A 55 4.19 -30.24 -1.39
CA VAL A 55 4.26 -31.65 -0.99
C VAL A 55 2.97 -32.40 -1.35
N PRO A 56 1.76 -31.90 -1.03
CA PRO A 56 0.52 -32.52 -1.48
C PRO A 56 0.42 -32.67 -2.99
N ALA A 57 0.84 -31.67 -3.77
CA ALA A 57 0.85 -31.77 -5.22
C ALA A 57 1.78 -32.89 -5.74
N ILE A 58 2.97 -33.06 -5.15
CA ILE A 58 3.89 -34.16 -5.48
C ILE A 58 3.29 -35.52 -5.10
N LEU A 59 2.67 -35.62 -3.91
CA LEU A 59 1.99 -36.83 -3.45
C LEU A 59 0.86 -37.24 -4.39
N ILE A 60 -0.03 -36.30 -4.72
CA ILE A 60 -1.14 -36.51 -5.66
C ILE A 60 -0.62 -36.90 -7.03
N SER A 61 0.40 -36.22 -7.54
CA SER A 61 1.01 -36.55 -8.84
C SER A 61 1.61 -37.96 -8.84
N GLY A 62 2.30 -38.35 -7.77
CA GLY A 62 2.83 -39.70 -7.59
C GLY A 62 1.73 -40.77 -7.58
N LEU A 63 0.64 -40.53 -6.84
CA LEU A 63 -0.53 -41.41 -6.79
C LEU A 63 -1.24 -41.52 -8.16
N LEU A 64 -1.37 -40.40 -8.88
CA LEU A 64 -1.92 -40.37 -10.24
C LEU A 64 -1.04 -41.16 -11.21
N LEU A 65 0.29 -41.06 -11.12
CA LEU A 65 1.22 -41.86 -11.92
C LEU A 65 1.10 -43.36 -11.63
N ILE A 66 0.89 -43.75 -10.36
CA ILE A 66 0.61 -45.14 -10.01
C ILE A 66 -0.67 -45.61 -10.69
N LEU A 67 -1.75 -44.84 -10.61
CA LEU A 67 -3.04 -45.15 -11.24
C LEU A 67 -2.92 -45.24 -12.77
N VAL A 68 -2.27 -44.27 -13.41
CA VAL A 68 -2.02 -44.27 -14.87
C VAL A 68 -1.20 -45.48 -15.27
N GLY A 69 -0.15 -45.83 -14.51
CA GLY A 69 0.65 -47.03 -14.76
C GLY A 69 -0.18 -48.31 -14.69
N VAL A 70 -1.03 -48.44 -13.67
CA VAL A 70 -1.95 -49.59 -13.50
C VAL A 70 -2.97 -49.67 -14.66
N LEU A 71 -3.59 -48.55 -15.04
CA LEU A 71 -4.57 -48.50 -16.13
C LEU A 71 -3.93 -48.82 -17.49
N ARG A 72 -2.74 -48.29 -17.73
CA ARG A 72 -1.96 -48.56 -18.96
C ARG A 72 -1.54 -50.02 -19.05
N GLU A 73 -1.05 -50.61 -17.96
CA GLU A 73 -0.67 -52.02 -17.90
C GLU A 73 -1.89 -52.93 -18.03
N ARG A 74 -3.03 -52.56 -17.44
CA ARG A 74 -4.30 -53.29 -17.61
C ARG A 74 -4.79 -53.27 -19.06
N ARG A 75 -4.81 -52.10 -19.72
CA ARG A 75 -5.17 -51.98 -21.14
C ARG A 75 -4.23 -52.80 -22.03
N ARG A 76 -2.92 -52.77 -21.76
CA ARG A 76 -1.93 -53.55 -22.51
C ARG A 76 -2.20 -55.06 -22.43
N ARG A 77 -2.45 -55.58 -21.23
CA ARG A 77 -2.77 -57.00 -21.02
C ARG A 77 -4.07 -57.43 -21.71
N ILE A 78 -5.10 -56.59 -21.66
CA ILE A 78 -6.37 -56.82 -22.38
C ILE A 78 -6.12 -56.83 -23.90
N SER A 79 -5.24 -55.96 -24.40
CA SER A 79 -4.84 -55.92 -25.82
C SER A 79 -3.80 -56.98 -26.25
N GLY A 80 -3.48 -57.96 -25.38
CA GLY A 80 -2.54 -59.05 -25.69
C GLY A 80 -1.07 -58.64 -25.80
N LYS A 81 -0.69 -57.41 -25.42
CA LYS A 81 0.70 -56.94 -25.46
C LYS A 81 1.49 -57.50 -24.27
N ALA A 82 2.75 -57.87 -24.51
CA ALA A 82 3.66 -58.35 -23.46
C ALA A 82 3.83 -57.29 -22.36
N SER A 83 3.90 -57.75 -21.10
CA SER A 83 4.08 -56.88 -19.91
C SER A 83 5.43 -56.15 -19.97
N GLU A 84 5.47 -54.88 -19.53
CA GLU A 84 6.73 -54.13 -19.48
C GLU A 84 7.74 -54.85 -18.55
N ARG A 85 8.95 -55.07 -19.05
CA ARG A 85 10.05 -55.56 -18.22
C ARG A 85 10.68 -54.35 -17.52
N LEU A 86 10.78 -54.41 -16.20
CA LEU A 86 11.57 -53.44 -15.44
C LEU A 86 13.05 -53.53 -15.88
N PRO A 87 13.77 -52.39 -15.92
CA PRO A 87 15.19 -52.39 -16.24
C PRO A 87 15.97 -53.17 -15.17
N VAL A 88 16.98 -53.95 -15.60
CA VAL A 88 17.90 -54.64 -14.70
C VAL A 88 19.03 -53.67 -14.35
N ILE A 89 19.09 -53.24 -13.09
CA ILE A 89 20.17 -52.40 -12.56
C ILE A 89 21.22 -53.32 -11.93
N ASN A 90 22.37 -53.45 -12.57
CA ASN A 90 23.52 -54.22 -12.10
C ASN A 90 24.65 -53.26 -11.67
N LEU A 91 24.75 -53.00 -10.37
CA LEU A 91 25.77 -52.11 -9.81
C LEU A 91 27.21 -52.64 -9.93
N ASN A 92 27.38 -53.93 -10.22
CA ASN A 92 28.70 -54.51 -10.49
C ASN A 92 29.17 -54.24 -11.94
N ASP A 93 28.28 -53.78 -12.84
CA ASP A 93 28.68 -53.32 -14.16
C ASP A 93 29.26 -51.90 -14.07
N ARG A 94 30.53 -51.74 -14.48
CA ARG A 94 31.25 -50.45 -14.39
C ARG A 94 30.55 -49.32 -15.17
N ARG A 95 29.92 -49.61 -16.32
CA ARG A 95 29.24 -48.58 -17.11
C ARG A 95 27.95 -48.14 -16.44
N GLN A 96 27.16 -49.09 -15.91
CA GLN A 96 25.95 -48.78 -15.16
C GLN A 96 26.25 -48.05 -13.85
N PHE A 97 27.32 -48.44 -13.14
CA PHE A 97 27.77 -47.74 -11.93
C PHE A 97 28.20 -46.29 -12.22
N ILE A 98 29.06 -46.06 -13.22
CA ILE A 98 29.50 -44.70 -13.59
C ILE A 98 28.31 -43.86 -14.06
N SER A 99 27.38 -44.44 -14.83
CA SER A 99 26.17 -43.74 -15.29
C SER A 99 25.26 -43.36 -14.12
N LEU A 100 25.08 -44.25 -13.16
CA LEU A 100 24.30 -43.98 -11.94
C LEU A 100 24.94 -42.87 -11.11
N VAL A 101 26.25 -42.95 -10.85
CA VAL A 101 26.99 -41.89 -10.13
C VAL A 101 26.90 -40.57 -10.88
N GLY A 102 27.07 -40.57 -12.21
CA GLY A 102 26.92 -39.39 -13.04
C GLY A 102 25.51 -38.77 -12.96
N ILE A 103 24.46 -39.59 -13.05
CA ILE A 103 23.07 -39.14 -12.89
C ILE A 103 22.85 -38.54 -11.50
N ILE A 104 23.33 -39.20 -10.44
CA ILE A 104 23.21 -38.70 -9.06
C ILE A 104 23.91 -37.34 -8.94
N VAL A 105 25.16 -37.23 -9.39
CA VAL A 105 25.92 -35.97 -9.34
C VAL A 105 25.23 -34.87 -10.12
N VAL A 106 24.82 -35.12 -11.37
CA VAL A 106 24.11 -34.14 -12.20
C VAL A 106 22.78 -33.73 -11.56
N THR A 107 22.04 -34.68 -10.98
CA THR A 107 20.77 -34.39 -10.31
C THR A 107 20.99 -33.54 -9.06
N LEU A 108 22.00 -33.86 -8.24
CA LEU A 108 22.36 -33.07 -7.06
C LEU A 108 22.81 -31.66 -7.45
N CYS A 109 23.64 -31.52 -8.50
CA CYS A 109 24.03 -30.22 -9.03
C CYS A 109 22.81 -29.44 -9.56
N PHE A 110 21.92 -30.08 -10.32
CA PHE A 110 20.70 -29.46 -10.82
C PHE A 110 19.80 -28.99 -9.70
N ILE A 111 19.59 -29.81 -8.66
CA ILE A 111 18.81 -29.44 -7.48
C ILE A 111 19.48 -28.27 -6.75
N ALA A 112 20.78 -28.33 -6.49
CA ALA A 112 21.51 -27.26 -5.82
C ALA A 112 21.39 -25.93 -6.57
N ILE A 113 21.62 -25.93 -7.88
CA ILE A 113 21.48 -24.74 -8.73
C ILE A 113 20.03 -24.25 -8.75
N SER A 114 19.06 -25.16 -8.85
CA SER A 114 17.63 -24.80 -8.87
C SER A 114 17.18 -24.18 -7.54
N VAL A 115 17.64 -24.70 -6.40
CA VAL A 115 17.35 -24.16 -5.07
C VAL A 115 17.95 -22.76 -4.94
N VAL A 116 19.23 -22.58 -5.29
CA VAL A 116 19.90 -21.28 -5.21
C VAL A 116 19.26 -20.27 -6.18
N GLY A 117 18.98 -20.69 -7.41
CA GLY A 117 18.35 -19.87 -8.43
C GLY A 117 16.94 -19.45 -8.05
N SER A 118 16.12 -20.38 -7.55
CA SER A 118 14.75 -20.09 -7.08
C SER A 118 14.76 -19.15 -5.89
N TYR A 119 15.68 -19.34 -4.93
CA TYR A 119 15.86 -18.45 -3.79
C TYR A 119 16.23 -17.03 -4.21
N ARG A 120 17.18 -16.88 -5.14
CA ARG A 120 17.58 -15.56 -5.67
C ARG A 120 16.45 -14.90 -6.46
N ALA A 121 15.78 -15.63 -7.35
CA ALA A 121 14.66 -15.11 -8.13
C ALA A 121 13.53 -14.65 -7.21
N TYR A 122 13.23 -15.44 -6.18
CA TYR A 122 12.26 -15.10 -5.15
C TYR A 122 12.59 -13.76 -4.48
N HIS A 123 13.79 -13.63 -3.89
CA HIS A 123 14.20 -12.40 -3.21
C HIS A 123 14.20 -11.19 -4.14
N PHE A 124 14.54 -11.40 -5.43
CA PHE A 124 14.42 -10.36 -6.43
C PHE A 124 12.95 -9.95 -6.62
N THR A 125 12.02 -10.88 -6.83
CA THR A 125 10.59 -10.56 -7.01
C THR A 125 9.87 -9.95 -5.80
N GLU A 126 10.55 -9.86 -4.66
CA GLU A 126 10.05 -9.19 -3.44
C GLU A 126 10.85 -7.95 -3.08
N SER A 127 11.84 -7.60 -3.90
CA SER A 127 12.65 -6.41 -3.70
C SER A 127 11.91 -5.16 -4.18
N VAL A 128 12.26 -4.04 -3.55
CA VAL A 128 11.86 -2.71 -3.99
C VAL A 128 12.31 -2.45 -5.44
N GLU A 129 13.48 -2.96 -5.83
CA GLU A 129 13.98 -2.85 -7.21
C GLU A 129 13.04 -3.52 -8.21
N PHE A 130 12.57 -4.73 -7.91
CA PHE A 130 11.64 -5.41 -8.80
C PHE A 130 10.32 -4.65 -8.93
N CYS A 131 9.72 -4.27 -7.80
CA CYS A 131 8.42 -3.60 -7.77
C CYS A 131 8.47 -2.18 -8.36
N GLY A 132 9.53 -1.42 -8.09
CA GLY A 132 9.62 0.00 -8.46
C GLY A 132 10.34 0.29 -9.78
N LYS A 133 11.32 -0.54 -10.17
CA LYS A 133 12.19 -0.26 -11.34
C LYS A 133 11.95 -1.15 -12.55
N THR A 134 11.44 -2.37 -12.39
CA THR A 134 11.24 -3.28 -13.54
C THR A 134 10.24 -2.71 -14.53
N CYS A 135 9.12 -2.21 -14.02
CA CYS A 135 8.05 -1.58 -14.81
C CYS A 135 8.13 -0.05 -14.68
N HIS A 136 9.34 0.52 -14.79
CA HIS A 136 9.62 1.90 -14.43
C HIS A 136 8.64 2.92 -15.02
N SER A 137 8.24 2.78 -16.29
CA SER A 137 7.29 3.73 -16.92
C SER A 137 5.95 3.84 -16.21
N VAL A 138 5.45 2.74 -15.61
CA VAL A 138 4.17 2.71 -14.88
C VAL A 138 4.39 3.00 -13.40
N MET A 139 5.47 2.47 -12.83
CA MET A 139 5.75 2.52 -11.40
C MET A 139 6.55 3.75 -10.95
N LYS A 140 7.03 4.59 -11.88
CA LYS A 140 7.81 5.81 -11.55
C LYS A 140 7.11 6.70 -10.51
N PRO A 141 5.80 7.02 -10.61
CA PRO A 141 5.14 7.86 -9.61
C PRO A 141 5.21 7.24 -8.20
N GLU A 142 4.76 6.00 -8.07
CA GLU A 142 4.68 5.29 -6.79
C GLU A 142 6.07 5.03 -6.20
N TYR A 143 7.06 4.68 -7.04
CA TYR A 143 8.44 4.45 -6.62
C TYR A 143 9.11 5.75 -6.14
N THR A 144 8.93 6.85 -6.88
CA THR A 144 9.52 8.14 -6.52
C THR A 144 8.93 8.65 -5.22
N ALA A 145 7.60 8.61 -5.08
CA ALA A 145 6.93 9.01 -3.84
C ALA A 145 7.36 8.13 -2.65
N TYR A 146 7.46 6.80 -2.85
CA TYR A 146 7.95 5.86 -1.83
C TYR A 146 9.35 6.24 -1.31
N GLN A 147 10.27 6.60 -2.20
CA GLN A 147 11.65 6.95 -1.81
C GLN A 147 11.72 8.22 -0.96
N ASN A 148 10.75 9.13 -1.12
CA ASN A 148 10.68 10.39 -0.39
C ASN A 148 9.78 10.32 0.85
N SER A 149 9.30 9.13 1.21
CA SER A 149 8.35 8.95 2.32
C SER A 149 9.02 8.49 3.61
N PRO A 150 8.32 8.60 4.77
CA PRO A 150 8.77 8.01 6.03
C PRO A 150 8.97 6.49 5.99
N HIS A 151 8.43 5.81 4.97
CA HIS A 151 8.48 4.36 4.79
C HIS A 151 9.49 3.91 3.72
N ALA A 152 10.37 4.79 3.23
CA ALA A 152 11.36 4.49 2.19
C ALA A 152 12.32 3.32 2.51
N ASN A 153 12.42 2.92 3.78
CA ASN A 153 13.23 1.78 4.23
C ASN A 153 12.41 0.50 4.52
N ALA A 154 11.08 0.55 4.41
CA ALA A 154 10.23 -0.61 4.51
C ALA A 154 10.01 -1.21 3.12
N GLY A 155 10.38 -2.48 2.89
CA GLY A 155 10.21 -3.11 1.58
C GLY A 155 8.72 -3.17 1.17
N CYS A 156 8.43 -3.02 -0.14
CA CYS A 156 7.06 -2.96 -0.67
C CYS A 156 6.17 -4.13 -0.18
N THR A 157 6.76 -5.33 -0.03
CA THR A 157 6.06 -6.55 0.37
C THR A 157 5.58 -6.54 1.81
N LYS A 158 6.13 -5.69 2.69
CA LYS A 158 5.66 -5.52 4.07
C LYS A 158 4.23 -4.98 4.13
N CYS A 159 3.84 -4.16 3.14
CA CYS A 159 2.48 -3.63 3.02
C CYS A 159 1.64 -4.41 1.99
N HIS A 160 2.19 -4.72 0.81
CA HIS A 160 1.41 -5.23 -0.32
C HIS A 160 1.30 -6.76 -0.46
N ILE A 161 2.17 -7.54 0.19
CA ILE A 161 2.16 -9.02 0.06
C ILE A 161 1.92 -9.69 1.42
N GLY A 162 2.57 -9.24 2.49
CA GLY A 162 2.39 -9.79 3.83
C GLY A 162 2.91 -11.22 4.04
N PRO A 163 3.01 -11.68 5.30
CA PRO A 163 3.32 -13.08 5.59
C PRO A 163 2.12 -14.00 5.30
N GLY A 164 2.40 -15.29 5.12
CA GLY A 164 1.40 -16.35 4.94
C GLY A 164 1.22 -16.82 3.49
N ALA A 165 0.81 -18.09 3.34
CA ALA A 165 0.69 -18.75 2.05
C ALA A 165 -0.43 -18.17 1.16
N ASP A 166 -1.57 -17.79 1.76
CA ASP A 166 -2.73 -17.28 1.01
C ASP A 166 -2.42 -15.94 0.34
N PHE A 167 -1.92 -14.97 1.10
CA PHE A 167 -1.55 -13.67 0.55
C PHE A 167 -0.38 -13.76 -0.43
N PHE A 168 0.59 -14.66 -0.19
CA PHE A 168 1.64 -14.93 -1.16
C PHE A 168 1.08 -15.39 -2.50
N VAL A 169 0.18 -16.38 -2.51
CA VAL A 169 -0.41 -16.90 -3.76
C VAL A 169 -1.24 -15.82 -4.45
N LYS A 170 -2.10 -15.11 -3.71
CA LYS A 170 -2.89 -13.98 -4.24
C LYS A 170 -2.00 -12.91 -4.86
N ALA A 171 -0.93 -12.51 -4.17
CA ALA A 171 0.01 -11.51 -4.65
C ALA A 171 0.74 -11.95 -5.93
N LYS A 172 1.17 -13.23 -6.03
CA LYS A 172 1.84 -13.71 -7.24
C LYS A 172 0.87 -13.85 -8.42
N LEU A 173 -0.37 -14.27 -8.21
CA LEU A 173 -1.40 -14.30 -9.25
C LEU A 173 -1.74 -12.88 -9.74
N ASN A 174 -1.93 -11.93 -8.81
CA ASN A 174 -2.13 -10.53 -9.14
C ASN A 174 -0.91 -9.94 -9.86
N GLY A 175 0.31 -10.29 -9.45
CA GLY A 175 1.54 -9.87 -10.11
C GLY A 175 1.65 -10.39 -11.55
N LEU A 176 1.24 -11.63 -11.83
CA LEU A 176 1.17 -12.15 -13.20
C LEU A 176 0.21 -11.34 -14.07
N TYR A 177 -0.96 -10.97 -13.51
CA TYR A 177 -1.90 -10.11 -14.20
C TYR A 177 -1.32 -8.71 -14.43
N GLN A 178 -0.62 -8.11 -13.45
CA GLN A 178 0.03 -6.81 -13.61
C GLN A 178 1.12 -6.83 -14.69
N VAL A 179 1.94 -7.89 -14.75
CA VAL A 179 2.94 -8.08 -15.81
C VAL A 179 2.26 -8.17 -17.17
N TYR A 180 1.20 -8.99 -17.30
CA TYR A 180 0.39 -9.06 -18.52
C TYR A 180 -0.16 -7.68 -18.91
N SER A 181 -0.82 -6.98 -17.97
CA SER A 181 -1.41 -5.66 -18.21
C SER A 181 -0.37 -4.63 -18.62
N THR A 182 0.84 -4.70 -18.07
CA THR A 182 1.94 -3.78 -18.41
C THR A 182 2.47 -4.05 -19.82
N ILE A 183 2.73 -5.33 -20.16
CA ILE A 183 3.23 -5.75 -21.48
C ILE A 183 2.23 -5.37 -22.59
N PHE A 184 0.94 -5.56 -22.34
CA PHE A 184 -0.12 -5.28 -23.33
C PHE A 184 -0.72 -3.87 -23.21
N ASN A 185 -0.18 -3.00 -22.36
CA ASN A 185 -0.67 -1.64 -22.13
C ASN A 185 -2.17 -1.56 -21.75
N LYS A 186 -2.62 -2.51 -20.91
CA LYS A 186 -4.00 -2.67 -20.45
C LYS A 186 -4.16 -2.21 -19.00
N TYR A 187 -4.00 -0.92 -18.76
CA TYR A 187 -4.15 -0.30 -17.44
C TYR A 187 -4.65 1.13 -17.56
N ASN A 188 -5.26 1.64 -16.48
CA ASN A 188 -5.74 3.02 -16.41
C ASN A 188 -4.59 3.99 -16.08
N ARG A 189 -4.76 5.24 -16.49
CA ARG A 189 -3.89 6.38 -16.16
C ARG A 189 -4.77 7.52 -15.64
N PRO A 190 -4.71 7.89 -14.35
CA PRO A 190 -3.94 7.25 -13.28
C PRO A 190 -4.45 5.85 -12.91
N ILE A 191 -3.68 5.13 -12.08
CA ILE A 191 -4.12 3.84 -11.52
C ILE A 191 -5.24 4.12 -10.50
N PRO A 192 -6.40 3.44 -10.54
CA PRO A 192 -7.50 3.78 -9.64
C PRO A 192 -7.13 3.52 -8.18
N ALA A 193 -7.57 4.42 -7.30
CA ALA A 193 -7.51 4.28 -5.85
C ALA A 193 -8.94 4.40 -5.29
N PRO A 194 -9.28 3.70 -4.18
CA PRO A 194 -8.41 2.89 -3.33
C PRO A 194 -8.04 1.52 -3.93
N VAL A 195 -6.97 0.90 -3.41
CA VAL A 195 -6.56 -0.46 -3.81
C VAL A 195 -7.43 -1.48 -3.09
N HIS A 196 -8.29 -2.18 -3.82
CA HIS A 196 -9.26 -3.15 -3.28
C HIS A 196 -8.65 -4.41 -2.64
N ASN A 197 -7.40 -4.75 -2.98
CA ASN A 197 -6.71 -5.95 -2.49
C ASN A 197 -5.63 -5.66 -1.43
N LEU A 198 -5.71 -4.51 -0.76
CA LEU A 198 -4.78 -4.22 0.33
C LEU A 198 -5.13 -5.08 1.55
N ARG A 199 -4.09 -5.49 2.29
CA ARG A 199 -4.26 -6.26 3.52
C ARG A 199 -4.89 -5.40 4.62
N PRO A 200 -5.62 -6.01 5.58
CA PRO A 200 -6.16 -5.27 6.71
C PRO A 200 -5.07 -4.48 7.47
N ALA A 201 -5.41 -3.28 7.95
CA ALA A 201 -4.47 -2.43 8.69
C ALA A 201 -3.88 -3.14 9.93
N LYS A 202 -4.69 -3.98 10.60
CA LYS A 202 -4.25 -4.78 11.76
C LYS A 202 -3.14 -5.79 11.46
N GLU A 203 -2.96 -6.20 10.21
CA GLU A 203 -1.91 -7.14 9.82
C GLU A 203 -0.75 -6.48 9.06
N THR A 204 -0.80 -5.17 8.89
CA THR A 204 0.19 -4.37 8.15
C THR A 204 0.72 -3.24 9.03
N CYS A 205 -0.12 -2.23 9.28
CA CYS A 205 0.23 -1.06 10.07
C CYS A 205 0.57 -1.47 11.52
N TYR A 206 -0.20 -2.38 12.11
CA TYR A 206 -0.12 -2.68 13.55
C TYR A 206 1.17 -3.40 13.95
N THR A 207 1.89 -3.96 12.98
CA THR A 207 3.20 -4.58 13.22
C THR A 207 4.26 -3.55 13.62
N CYS A 208 4.08 -2.27 13.27
CA CYS A 208 5.02 -1.20 13.58
C CYS A 208 4.37 -0.02 14.34
N HIS A 209 3.07 0.20 14.14
CA HIS A 209 2.29 1.30 14.72
C HIS A 209 1.28 0.71 15.69
N TRP A 210 1.32 1.02 16.99
CA TRP A 210 0.42 0.42 17.96
C TRP A 210 -0.57 1.45 18.50
N PRO A 211 -1.79 1.59 17.93
CA PRO A 211 -2.74 2.64 18.31
C PRO A 211 -3.11 2.63 19.79
N GLU A 212 -3.17 1.45 20.40
CA GLU A 212 -3.49 1.31 21.81
C GLU A 212 -2.39 1.83 22.75
N LYS A 213 -1.20 2.13 22.21
CA LYS A 213 -0.07 2.73 22.93
C LYS A 213 0.25 4.13 22.47
N PHE A 214 -0.54 4.71 21.58
CA PHE A 214 -0.39 6.12 21.25
C PHE A 214 -1.01 6.98 22.37
N PHE A 215 -0.31 8.06 22.73
CA PHE A 215 -0.75 8.98 23.78
C PHE A 215 -0.24 10.39 23.49
N GLY A 216 -0.97 11.38 23.99
CA GLY A 216 -0.58 12.79 23.95
C GLY A 216 -0.77 13.45 22.59
N ALA A 217 -0.08 14.58 22.43
CA ALA A 217 -0.13 15.41 21.24
C ALA A 217 1.26 15.54 20.60
N THR A 218 1.28 15.69 19.27
CA THR A 218 2.51 15.96 18.51
C THR A 218 2.53 17.42 18.07
N GLU A 219 3.68 18.06 18.24
CA GLU A 219 3.92 19.40 17.74
C GLU A 219 3.95 19.41 16.21
N LEU A 220 3.15 20.27 15.61
CA LEU A 220 3.13 20.51 14.18
C LEU A 220 3.28 22.00 13.92
N LYS A 221 4.39 22.39 13.31
CA LYS A 221 4.67 23.75 12.86
C LYS A 221 4.69 23.77 11.34
N ARG A 222 3.83 24.59 10.73
CA ARG A 222 3.77 24.80 9.28
C ARG A 222 3.88 26.27 8.96
N THR A 223 4.70 26.59 7.97
CA THR A 223 4.86 27.95 7.47
C THR A 223 4.33 28.00 6.04
N TYR A 224 3.37 28.89 5.82
CA TYR A 224 2.77 29.20 4.53
C TYR A 224 3.41 30.48 4.00
N PHE A 225 3.60 30.56 2.69
CA PHE A 225 4.12 31.75 2.03
C PHE A 225 3.05 32.25 1.06
N ARG A 226 2.71 33.53 1.16
CA ARG A 226 1.81 34.18 0.19
C ARG A 226 2.48 34.26 -1.17
N ALA A 227 1.67 34.27 -2.22
CA ALA A 227 2.10 34.51 -3.58
C ALA A 227 2.15 36.01 -3.88
N ASP A 228 2.86 36.76 -3.03
CA ASP A 228 3.11 38.20 -3.16
C ASP A 228 4.59 38.48 -3.44
N GLU A 229 4.93 39.75 -3.68
CA GLU A 229 6.29 40.18 -4.02
C GLU A 229 7.33 39.77 -2.97
N GLU A 230 6.97 39.85 -1.69
CA GLU A 230 7.85 39.58 -0.56
C GLU A 230 7.86 38.10 -0.11
N ASN A 231 7.02 37.26 -0.72
CA ASN A 231 6.74 35.90 -0.24
C ASN A 231 6.39 35.89 1.25
N SER A 232 5.45 36.74 1.68
CA SER A 232 5.15 36.98 3.09
C SER A 232 4.84 35.68 3.85
N PRO A 233 5.62 35.34 4.90
CA PRO A 233 5.41 34.10 5.65
C PRO A 233 4.30 34.23 6.69
N TRP A 234 3.50 33.18 6.83
CA TRP A 234 2.54 32.96 7.90
C TRP A 234 2.76 31.60 8.54
N THR A 235 3.10 31.57 9.82
CA THR A 235 3.35 30.31 10.54
C THR A 235 2.17 29.96 11.42
N ILE A 236 1.74 28.70 11.35
CA ILE A 236 0.78 28.09 12.28
C ILE A 236 1.52 27.01 13.05
N HIS A 237 1.43 27.11 14.38
CA HIS A 237 2.02 26.19 15.32
C HIS A 237 0.91 25.58 16.17
N MET A 238 0.76 24.27 16.11
CA MET A 238 -0.33 23.54 16.74
C MET A 238 0.15 22.27 17.42
N LEU A 239 -0.63 21.82 18.40
CA LEU A 239 -0.52 20.49 18.98
C LEU A 239 -1.61 19.62 18.34
N LEU A 240 -1.21 18.67 17.50
CA LEU A 240 -2.11 17.67 16.94
C LEU A 240 -2.38 16.61 18.00
N LYS A 241 -3.65 16.41 18.36
CA LYS A 241 -4.08 15.42 19.36
C LYS A 241 -4.06 14.02 18.74
N VAL A 242 -2.86 13.49 18.55
CA VAL A 242 -2.63 12.16 17.97
C VAL A 242 -3.39 11.12 18.77
N GLY A 243 -3.28 11.19 20.10
CA GLY A 243 -4.04 10.38 21.04
C GLY A 243 -3.98 8.88 20.73
N GLY A 244 -4.94 8.12 21.21
CA GLY A 244 -5.00 6.66 21.21
C GLY A 244 -5.75 6.19 22.46
N GLY A 245 -5.54 4.94 22.88
CA GLY A 245 -6.16 4.48 24.12
C GLY A 245 -5.72 3.09 24.54
N ASN A 246 -5.32 2.95 25.80
CA ASN A 246 -5.16 1.67 26.48
C ASN A 246 -6.43 1.40 27.29
N ALA A 247 -6.96 0.17 27.28
CA ALA A 247 -8.15 -0.20 28.06
C ALA A 247 -8.00 0.03 29.58
N GLU A 248 -6.78 0.22 30.09
CA GLU A 248 -6.50 0.54 31.50
C GLU A 248 -6.57 2.05 31.82
N ILE A 249 -6.57 2.92 30.80
CA ILE A 249 -6.69 4.38 30.94
C ILE A 249 -8.06 4.74 30.37
N ASN A 250 -9.03 5.00 31.25
CA ASN A 250 -10.47 5.09 30.98
C ASN A 250 -10.96 6.17 30.00
N HIS A 251 -10.09 6.76 29.18
CA HIS A 251 -10.46 7.73 28.15
C HIS A 251 -9.56 7.56 26.92
N PRO A 252 -10.01 6.84 25.87
CA PRO A 252 -9.39 6.98 24.56
C PRO A 252 -9.57 8.42 24.08
N GLU A 253 -8.46 9.08 23.72
CA GLU A 253 -8.42 10.51 23.38
C GLU A 253 -7.82 10.71 21.99
N GLY A 254 -8.08 11.86 21.37
CA GLY A 254 -7.48 12.27 20.10
C GLY A 254 -7.94 11.48 18.86
N ILE A 255 -7.29 11.75 17.74
CA ILE A 255 -7.74 11.29 16.41
C ILE A 255 -7.66 9.77 16.22
N HIS A 256 -6.78 9.05 16.94
CA HIS A 256 -6.69 7.59 16.86
C HIS A 256 -7.77 6.85 17.67
N TRP A 257 -8.63 7.56 18.39
CA TRP A 257 -9.80 6.98 19.08
C TRP A 257 -10.63 6.07 18.15
N HIS A 258 -10.71 6.39 16.85
CA HIS A 258 -11.45 5.64 15.84
C HIS A 258 -10.98 4.20 15.60
N VAL A 259 -9.72 3.89 15.93
CA VAL A 259 -9.07 2.62 15.59
C VAL A 259 -8.57 1.86 16.83
N THR A 260 -8.94 2.29 18.02
CA THR A 260 -8.63 1.58 19.27
C THR A 260 -9.44 0.29 19.37
N ALA A 261 -9.00 -0.65 20.22
CA ALA A 261 -9.71 -1.90 20.45
C ALA A 261 -11.13 -1.73 21.04
N ASN A 262 -11.37 -0.57 21.64
CA ASN A 262 -12.54 -0.27 22.46
C ASN A 262 -13.68 0.40 21.69
N ASN A 263 -13.38 0.96 20.52
CA ASN A 263 -14.38 1.59 19.67
C ASN A 263 -14.43 0.89 18.32
N LYS A 264 -15.64 0.71 17.80
CA LYS A 264 -15.82 0.24 16.43
C LYS A 264 -16.64 1.25 15.65
N ILE A 265 -15.99 1.88 14.68
CA ILE A 265 -16.62 2.80 13.74
C ILE A 265 -16.86 2.08 12.43
N GLU A 266 -18.12 2.07 11.99
CA GLU A 266 -18.55 1.51 10.73
C GLU A 266 -19.21 2.60 9.90
N TYR A 267 -19.05 2.54 8.59
CA TYR A 267 -19.62 3.54 7.69
C TYR A 267 -20.01 2.93 6.34
N ILE A 268 -20.88 3.66 5.64
CA ILE A 268 -21.23 3.39 4.25
C ILE A 268 -20.82 4.63 3.45
N ALA A 269 -20.05 4.43 2.38
CA ALA A 269 -19.72 5.48 1.42
C ALA A 269 -20.70 5.45 0.24
N ALA A 270 -21.05 6.62 -0.28
CA ALA A 270 -21.87 6.76 -1.49
C ALA A 270 -21.03 6.66 -2.79
N ASP A 271 -19.72 6.87 -2.70
CA ASP A 271 -18.78 6.86 -3.81
C ASP A 271 -17.61 5.88 -3.59
N GLU A 272 -16.92 5.51 -4.68
CA GLU A 272 -15.79 4.55 -4.63
C GLU A 272 -14.54 5.13 -3.92
N GLN A 273 -14.34 6.45 -3.98
CA GLN A 273 -13.20 7.13 -3.33
C GLN A 273 -13.41 7.31 -1.83
N ARG A 274 -14.63 7.05 -1.34
CA ARG A 274 -15.05 7.15 0.07
C ARG A 274 -14.96 8.59 0.58
N LEU A 275 -15.35 9.54 -0.27
CA LEU A 275 -15.38 10.96 0.05
C LEU A 275 -16.73 11.42 0.62
N ASP A 276 -17.82 10.78 0.21
CA ASP A 276 -19.18 11.03 0.69
C ASP A 276 -19.63 9.86 1.57
N ILE A 277 -19.82 10.15 2.86
CA ILE A 277 -20.17 9.16 3.89
C ILE A 277 -21.53 9.57 4.47
N PRO A 278 -22.66 9.12 3.92
CA PRO A 278 -23.99 9.53 4.42
C PRO A 278 -24.42 8.84 5.72
N TRP A 279 -23.75 7.74 6.10
CA TRP A 279 -24.17 6.88 7.22
C TRP A 279 -22.97 6.37 8.01
N ILE A 280 -23.08 6.46 9.34
CA ILE A 280 -22.05 6.06 10.30
C ILE A 280 -22.72 5.31 11.46
N ARG A 281 -22.10 4.22 11.91
CA ARG A 281 -22.45 3.53 13.15
C ARG A 281 -21.24 3.47 14.07
N MET A 282 -21.41 3.99 15.27
CA MET A 282 -20.47 3.87 16.37
C MET A 282 -20.96 2.77 17.30
N THR A 283 -20.09 1.80 17.62
CA THR A 283 -20.29 0.83 18.70
C THR A 283 -19.28 1.11 19.79
N ASP A 284 -19.76 1.36 21.02
CA ASP A 284 -18.91 1.59 22.20
C ASP A 284 -18.42 0.28 22.85
N GLU A 285 -17.65 0.40 23.94
CA GLU A 285 -17.11 -0.73 24.71
C GLU A 285 -18.19 -1.64 25.31
N ASP A 286 -19.34 -1.07 25.67
CA ASP A 286 -20.49 -1.77 26.24
C ASP A 286 -21.36 -2.44 25.15
N GLY A 287 -21.06 -2.18 23.87
CA GLY A 287 -21.78 -2.70 22.71
C GLY A 287 -23.00 -1.87 22.32
N ASN A 288 -23.21 -0.69 22.92
CA ASN A 288 -24.28 0.21 22.51
C ASN A 288 -23.97 0.80 21.13
N GLN A 289 -25.00 0.83 20.28
CA GLN A 289 -24.89 1.33 18.92
C GLN A 289 -25.56 2.69 18.79
N THR A 290 -24.79 3.66 18.30
CA THR A 290 -25.31 4.97 17.91
C THR A 290 -25.15 5.14 16.41
N ILE A 291 -26.25 5.43 15.73
CA ILE A 291 -26.27 5.62 14.27
C ILE A 291 -26.42 7.11 13.98
N PHE A 292 -25.55 7.60 13.11
CA PHE A 292 -25.60 8.95 12.58
C PHE A 292 -25.87 8.89 11.08
N GLN A 293 -26.76 9.75 10.59
CA GLN A 293 -26.96 9.98 9.16
C GLN A 293 -26.82 11.46 8.85
N THR A 294 -26.47 11.77 7.60
CA THR A 294 -26.49 13.14 7.11
C THR A 294 -27.85 13.81 7.33
N SER A 295 -27.85 15.09 7.68
CA SER A 295 -29.04 15.93 7.84
C SER A 295 -29.75 16.18 6.50
N GLU A 296 -29.03 15.99 5.39
CA GLU A 296 -29.55 16.15 4.04
C GLU A 296 -30.46 14.96 3.66
N LYS A 297 -31.78 15.17 3.74
CA LYS A 297 -32.78 14.12 3.48
C LYS A 297 -32.66 13.41 2.14
N SER A 298 -32.16 14.08 1.09
CA SER A 298 -31.92 13.49 -0.23
C SER A 298 -30.80 12.44 -0.24
N LYS A 299 -29.87 12.51 0.72
CA LYS A 299 -28.71 11.61 0.83
C LYS A 299 -28.84 10.59 1.96
N GLN A 300 -29.88 10.68 2.78
CA GLN A 300 -30.15 9.68 3.81
C GLN A 300 -30.44 8.31 3.17
N LEU A 301 -29.91 7.26 3.79
CA LEU A 301 -30.07 5.90 3.30
C LEU A 301 -31.33 5.26 3.91
N THR A 302 -32.14 4.62 3.07
CA THR A 302 -33.27 3.81 3.55
C THR A 302 -32.78 2.51 4.20
N PRO A 303 -33.59 1.86 5.05
CA PRO A 303 -33.24 0.57 5.63
C PRO A 303 -32.86 -0.50 4.59
N GLU A 304 -33.54 -0.51 3.44
CA GLU A 304 -33.26 -1.43 2.33
C GLU A 304 -31.90 -1.13 1.68
N GLN A 305 -31.56 0.15 1.50
CA GLN A 305 -30.26 0.56 0.98
C GLN A 305 -29.15 0.13 1.94
N ILE A 306 -29.29 0.43 3.23
CA ILE A 306 -28.32 0.05 4.28
C ILE A 306 -28.10 -1.47 4.29
N ALA A 307 -29.17 -2.28 4.17
CA ALA A 307 -29.08 -3.73 4.15
C ALA A 307 -28.36 -4.29 2.90
N SER A 308 -28.36 -3.55 1.80
CA SER A 308 -27.70 -3.93 0.54
C SER A 308 -26.29 -3.37 0.39
N SER A 309 -25.93 -2.34 1.16
CA SER A 309 -24.65 -1.65 1.10
C SER A 309 -23.52 -2.45 1.75
N GLU A 310 -22.29 -2.23 1.26
CA GLU A 310 -21.09 -2.70 1.95
C GLU A 310 -20.84 -1.82 3.19
N ILE A 311 -20.95 -2.41 4.38
CA ILE A 311 -20.60 -1.73 5.63
C ILE A 311 -19.12 -1.96 5.88
N ARG A 312 -18.33 -0.88 5.79
CA ARG A 312 -16.90 -0.91 6.06
C ARG A 312 -16.63 -0.56 7.51
N THR A 313 -15.75 -1.31 8.16
CA THR A 313 -15.16 -0.91 9.45
C THR A 313 -13.99 0.02 9.18
N MET A 314 -13.98 1.18 9.84
CA MET A 314 -12.91 2.17 9.73
C MET A 314 -11.59 1.60 10.24
N ASP A 315 -10.53 1.83 9.49
CA ASP A 315 -9.17 1.46 9.85
C ASP A 315 -8.16 2.57 9.51
N CYS A 316 -6.87 2.30 9.70
CA CYS A 316 -5.83 3.29 9.45
C CYS A 316 -5.82 3.84 8.03
N ILE A 317 -6.19 3.07 7.00
CA ILE A 317 -6.09 3.49 5.60
C ILE A 317 -7.24 4.40 5.17
N ASP A 318 -8.31 4.49 5.96
CA ASP A 318 -9.40 5.43 5.68
C ASP A 318 -8.95 6.89 5.96
N CYS A 319 -8.00 7.08 6.88
CA CYS A 319 -7.38 8.37 7.21
C CYS A 319 -5.96 8.52 6.63
N HIS A 320 -5.14 7.47 6.69
CA HIS A 320 -3.79 7.41 6.09
C HIS A 320 -3.85 6.67 4.76
N ASN A 321 -4.67 7.17 3.82
CA ASN A 321 -4.89 6.54 2.53
C ASN A 321 -3.65 6.57 1.62
N ARG A 322 -2.67 7.44 1.91
CA ARG A 322 -1.37 7.52 1.22
C ARG A 322 -0.21 7.63 2.23
N PRO A 323 0.14 6.54 2.93
CA PRO A 323 1.17 6.58 3.97
C PRO A 323 2.60 6.62 3.39
N THR A 324 2.77 6.25 2.12
CA THR A 324 4.09 6.20 1.45
C THR A 324 4.09 6.85 0.06
N HIS A 325 2.97 6.79 -0.67
CA HIS A 325 2.88 7.32 -2.03
C HIS A 325 2.21 8.70 -2.03
N GLN A 326 2.87 9.67 -1.40
CA GLN A 326 2.37 11.03 -1.22
C GLN A 326 2.76 11.93 -2.39
N TYR A 327 1.79 12.64 -2.94
CA TYR A 327 1.99 13.65 -3.98
C TYR A 327 1.56 15.00 -3.43
N HIS A 328 2.51 15.87 -3.13
CA HIS A 328 2.25 17.18 -2.56
C HIS A 328 1.82 18.18 -3.63
N SER A 329 0.87 19.04 -3.28
CA SER A 329 0.45 20.14 -4.14
C SER A 329 1.58 21.18 -4.31
N PRO A 330 1.57 21.97 -5.40
CA PRO A 330 2.53 23.05 -5.62
C PRO A 330 2.58 24.00 -4.43
N GLU A 331 1.43 24.35 -3.87
CA GLU A 331 1.36 25.22 -2.70
C GLU A 331 2.14 24.63 -1.53
N ARG A 332 1.91 23.36 -1.18
CA ARG A 332 2.60 22.71 -0.06
C ARG A 332 4.09 22.54 -0.32
N ALA A 333 4.46 22.01 -1.49
CA ALA A 333 5.85 21.71 -1.80
C ALA A 333 6.72 22.98 -1.87
N LEU A 334 6.20 24.08 -2.43
CA LEU A 334 6.90 25.37 -2.46
C LEU A 334 6.99 25.99 -1.05
N ASN A 335 5.95 25.87 -0.22
CA ASN A 335 6.00 26.33 1.17
C ASN A 335 7.11 25.60 1.95
N ASP A 336 7.18 24.27 1.81
CA ASP A 336 8.24 23.47 2.45
C ASP A 336 9.62 23.84 1.91
N ALA A 337 9.76 24.10 0.61
CA ALA A 337 11.04 24.50 0.00
C ALA A 337 11.50 25.89 0.47
N LEU A 338 10.59 26.87 0.59
CA LEU A 338 10.88 28.21 1.12
C LEU A 338 11.21 28.17 2.62
N ALA A 339 10.42 27.44 3.41
CA ALA A 339 10.64 27.29 4.86
C ALA A 339 12.01 26.67 5.17
N ASN A 340 12.44 25.70 4.34
CA ASN A 340 13.72 25.02 4.50
C ASN A 340 14.88 25.69 3.76
N ARG A 341 14.68 26.90 3.19
CA ARG A 341 15.68 27.64 2.39
C ARG A 341 16.28 26.86 1.21
N GLN A 342 15.50 25.92 0.67
CA GLN A 342 15.81 25.28 -0.61
C GLN A 342 15.44 26.20 -1.77
N LEU A 343 14.44 27.07 -1.54
CA LEU A 343 14.19 28.27 -2.32
C LEU A 343 14.55 29.47 -1.46
N ASN A 344 15.26 30.44 -2.04
CA ASN A 344 15.57 31.68 -1.37
C ASN A 344 14.31 32.57 -1.31
N PRO A 345 13.73 32.86 -0.13
CA PRO A 345 12.55 33.70 -0.03
C PRO A 345 12.80 35.17 -0.40
N ASP A 346 14.07 35.60 -0.46
CA ASP A 346 14.45 36.95 -0.87
C ASP A 346 14.35 37.13 -2.41
N LEU A 347 14.16 36.05 -3.17
CA LEU A 347 13.81 36.15 -4.58
C LEU A 347 12.36 36.60 -4.70
N SER A 348 12.18 37.85 -5.14
CA SER A 348 10.87 38.46 -5.33
C SER A 348 9.95 37.54 -6.16
N GLU A 349 8.70 37.37 -5.69
CA GLU A 349 7.65 36.58 -6.36
C GLU A 349 7.98 35.09 -6.64
N ILE A 350 9.04 34.52 -6.05
CA ILE A 350 9.45 33.13 -6.34
C ILE A 350 8.34 32.11 -6.04
N LYS A 351 7.48 32.40 -5.05
CA LYS A 351 6.30 31.58 -4.75
C LYS A 351 5.32 31.58 -5.93
N ALA A 352 4.97 32.75 -6.46
CA ALA A 352 4.02 32.90 -7.56
C ALA A 352 4.57 32.28 -8.85
N ASN A 353 5.81 32.64 -9.23
CA ASN A 353 6.50 32.10 -10.40
C ASN A 353 6.66 30.57 -10.32
N GLY A 354 6.94 30.05 -9.12
CA GLY A 354 7.01 28.61 -8.87
C GLY A 354 5.67 27.91 -9.05
N ILE A 355 4.55 28.52 -8.64
CA ILE A 355 3.21 27.96 -8.85
C ILE A 355 2.92 27.89 -10.35
N GLU A 356 3.09 29.00 -11.07
CA GLU A 356 2.88 29.07 -12.52
C GLU A 356 3.68 27.97 -13.24
N ALA A 357 4.97 27.87 -12.93
CA ALA A 357 5.88 26.89 -13.52
C ALA A 357 5.45 25.44 -13.24
N LEU A 358 4.92 25.13 -12.06
CA LEU A 358 4.48 23.78 -11.67
C LEU A 358 3.10 23.40 -12.22
N THR A 359 2.24 24.38 -12.52
CA THR A 359 0.85 24.16 -12.93
C THR A 359 0.61 24.19 -14.43
N GLY A 360 1.66 24.38 -15.23
CA GLY A 360 1.56 24.33 -16.69
C GLY A 360 1.04 22.99 -17.24
N ASP A 361 0.35 23.04 -18.37
CA ASP A 361 -0.18 21.86 -19.07
C ASP A 361 0.93 21.14 -19.84
N TYR A 362 1.65 20.26 -19.16
CA TYR A 362 2.74 19.48 -19.75
C TYR A 362 2.33 18.05 -20.09
N THR A 363 2.84 17.52 -21.21
CA THR A 363 2.55 16.15 -21.64
C THR A 363 3.58 15.14 -21.17
N THR A 364 4.81 15.59 -20.90
CA THR A 364 5.92 14.76 -20.41
C THR A 364 6.73 15.50 -19.36
N GLU A 365 7.43 14.75 -18.50
CA GLU A 365 8.34 15.35 -17.53
C GLU A 365 9.45 16.17 -18.22
N GLY A 366 10.02 15.66 -19.32
CA GLY A 366 11.10 16.37 -20.03
C GLY A 366 10.66 17.71 -20.63
N GLU A 367 9.39 17.84 -21.02
CA GLU A 367 8.78 19.10 -21.45
C GLU A 367 8.62 20.05 -20.25
N ALA A 368 8.05 19.55 -19.15
CA ALA A 368 7.83 20.33 -17.94
C ALA A 368 9.14 20.92 -17.38
N LEU A 369 10.21 20.11 -17.31
CA LEU A 369 11.49 20.56 -16.77
C LEU A 369 12.09 21.71 -17.58
N LYS A 370 11.97 21.67 -18.92
CA LYS A 370 12.42 22.76 -19.80
C LYS A 370 11.54 24.01 -19.67
N ALA A 371 10.23 23.83 -19.57
CA ALA A 371 9.31 24.94 -19.38
C ALA A 371 9.54 25.65 -18.04
N ILE A 372 9.75 24.90 -16.96
CA ILE A 372 10.11 25.44 -15.64
C ILE A 372 11.40 26.27 -15.72
N GLU A 373 12.43 25.75 -16.38
CA GLU A 373 13.69 26.47 -16.59
C GLU A 373 13.46 27.78 -17.36
N GLN A 374 12.68 27.74 -18.43
CA GLN A 374 12.36 28.91 -19.25
C GLN A 374 11.58 29.98 -18.45
N ILE A 375 10.49 29.58 -17.79
CA ILE A 375 9.62 30.48 -17.00
C ILE A 375 10.44 31.21 -15.93
N LEU A 376 11.27 30.49 -15.18
CA LEU A 376 12.08 31.09 -14.13
C LEU A 376 13.24 31.93 -14.69
N THR A 377 13.83 31.56 -15.82
CA THR A 377 14.87 32.38 -16.47
C THR A 377 14.29 33.70 -17.00
N ASP A 378 13.07 33.66 -17.55
CA ASP A 378 12.38 34.85 -18.04
C ASP A 378 11.92 35.76 -16.89
N ALA A 379 11.50 35.18 -15.76
CA ALA A 379 11.16 35.93 -14.55
C ALA A 379 12.39 36.60 -13.90
N TYR A 380 13.57 35.99 -14.02
CA TYR A 380 14.81 36.48 -13.42
C TYR A 380 15.94 36.62 -14.46
N PRO A 381 15.86 37.62 -15.37
CA PRO A 381 16.80 37.76 -16.48
C PRO A 381 18.23 38.13 -16.05
N GLU A 382 18.41 38.68 -14.85
CA GLU A 382 19.73 38.92 -14.26
C GLU A 382 20.46 37.60 -13.93
N GLY A 383 19.71 36.50 -13.80
CA GLY A 383 20.22 35.19 -13.47
C GLY A 383 20.88 35.14 -12.10
N GLY A 384 21.92 34.34 -11.97
CA GLY A 384 22.67 34.17 -10.73
C GLY A 384 22.51 32.79 -10.10
N GLN A 385 23.32 32.53 -9.08
CA GLN A 385 23.38 31.23 -8.43
C GLN A 385 22.05 30.88 -7.73
N GLU A 386 21.39 31.89 -7.17
CA GLU A 386 20.09 31.76 -6.50
C GLU A 386 18.99 31.35 -7.48
N VAL A 387 19.02 31.85 -8.72
CA VAL A 387 18.07 31.50 -9.78
C VAL A 387 18.31 30.06 -10.27
N GLU A 388 19.57 29.67 -10.48
CA GLU A 388 19.92 28.28 -10.84
C GLU A 388 19.49 27.27 -9.76
N GLN A 389 19.65 27.64 -8.49
CA GLN A 389 19.16 26.86 -7.36
C GLN A 389 17.63 26.79 -7.35
N ALA A 390 16.95 27.90 -7.63
CA ALA A 390 15.51 27.94 -7.71
C ALA A 390 14.95 27.05 -8.83
N ILE A 391 15.52 27.12 -10.03
CA ILE A 391 15.19 26.24 -11.16
C ILE A 391 15.33 24.78 -10.74
N THR A 392 16.49 24.41 -10.18
CA THR A 392 16.75 23.03 -9.73
C THR A 392 15.74 22.58 -8.67
N ALA A 393 15.41 23.44 -7.72
CA ALA A 393 14.47 23.13 -6.65
C ALA A 393 13.03 22.93 -7.18
N VAL A 394 12.56 23.80 -8.08
CA VAL A 394 11.22 23.70 -8.69
C VAL A 394 11.12 22.48 -9.61
N GLN A 395 12.14 22.22 -10.42
CA GLN A 395 12.25 20.99 -11.24
C GLN A 395 12.20 19.71 -10.39
N ARG A 396 12.89 19.71 -9.24
CA ARG A 396 12.84 18.60 -8.29
C ARG A 396 11.45 18.44 -7.67
N ILE A 397 10.78 19.53 -7.30
CA ILE A 397 9.39 19.50 -6.80
C ILE A 397 8.49 18.85 -7.85
N TYR A 398 8.61 19.25 -9.11
CA TYR A 398 7.81 18.69 -10.21
C TYR A 398 8.03 17.18 -10.34
N SER A 399 9.29 16.75 -10.53
CA SER A 399 9.65 15.34 -10.75
C SER A 399 9.34 14.40 -9.59
N GLN A 400 9.08 14.94 -8.39
CA GLN A 400 8.70 14.15 -7.22
C GLN A 400 7.19 14.03 -7.01
N ASN A 401 6.38 14.94 -7.59
CA ASN A 401 4.96 15.07 -7.23
C ASN A 401 3.99 15.02 -8.43
N ILE A 402 4.47 15.28 -9.66
CA ILE A 402 3.65 15.41 -10.86
C ILE A 402 4.22 14.54 -11.96
N PHE A 403 3.41 13.63 -12.49
CA PHE A 403 3.83 12.66 -13.51
C PHE A 403 2.83 12.64 -14.67
N PRO A 404 3.01 13.50 -15.70
CA PRO A 404 2.10 13.64 -16.83
C PRO A 404 1.79 12.34 -17.56
N GLU A 405 2.79 11.50 -17.77
CA GLU A 405 2.69 10.26 -18.55
C GLU A 405 1.74 9.25 -17.90
N MET A 406 1.63 9.30 -16.56
CA MET A 406 0.71 8.48 -15.78
C MET A 406 -0.51 9.25 -15.28
N LYS A 407 -0.62 10.55 -15.60
CA LYS A 407 -1.65 11.47 -15.11
C LYS A 407 -1.76 11.44 -13.58
N VAL A 408 -0.61 11.45 -12.91
CA VAL A 408 -0.55 11.41 -11.44
C VAL A 408 -0.20 12.80 -10.91
N SER A 409 -1.02 13.31 -10.01
CA SER A 409 -0.79 14.56 -9.28
C SER A 409 -1.60 14.54 -7.96
N TRP A 410 -1.45 15.58 -7.14
CA TRP A 410 -2.25 15.75 -5.93
C TRP A 410 -3.75 15.86 -6.21
N LYS A 411 -4.16 16.31 -7.41
CA LYS A 411 -5.57 16.47 -7.79
C LYS A 411 -6.28 15.12 -7.93
N GLU A 412 -5.61 14.16 -8.54
CA GLU A 412 -6.17 12.82 -8.81
C GLU A 412 -6.18 11.93 -7.56
N TYR A 413 -5.38 12.30 -6.56
CA TYR A 413 -5.02 11.44 -5.45
C TYR A 413 -5.08 12.21 -4.12
N PRO A 414 -6.28 12.42 -3.59
CA PRO A 414 -6.49 13.15 -2.34
C PRO A 414 -5.78 12.45 -1.17
N ASP A 415 -5.27 13.24 -0.23
CA ASP A 415 -4.65 12.78 1.02
C ASP A 415 -5.54 13.14 2.21
N HIS A 416 -5.97 12.14 2.97
CA HIS A 416 -7.01 12.31 3.99
C HIS A 416 -6.49 12.75 5.37
N ILE A 417 -5.18 12.98 5.52
CA ILE A 417 -4.57 13.36 6.81
C ILE A 417 -4.80 14.82 7.23
N GLY A 418 -5.46 15.63 6.40
CA GLY A 418 -5.75 17.03 6.67
C GLY A 418 -7.01 17.49 5.94
N HIS A 419 -7.42 18.73 6.20
CA HIS A 419 -8.68 19.28 5.69
C HIS A 419 -8.50 20.57 4.86
N MET A 420 -7.29 20.84 4.37
CA MET A 420 -7.00 22.08 3.64
C MET A 420 -7.46 22.00 2.19
N ILE A 421 -7.08 20.93 1.47
CA ILE A 421 -7.36 20.77 0.02
C ILE A 421 -8.21 19.54 -0.30
N THR A 422 -8.63 18.83 0.75
CA THR A 422 -9.53 17.67 0.70
C THR A 422 -10.39 17.68 1.96
N PRO A 423 -11.54 17.00 2.00
CA PRO A 423 -12.38 16.94 3.20
C PRO A 423 -11.67 16.34 4.43
N GLY A 424 -10.78 15.36 4.23
CA GLY A 424 -10.16 14.62 5.33
C GLY A 424 -11.18 14.09 6.35
N CYS A 425 -11.01 14.48 7.62
CA CYS A 425 -11.94 14.12 8.71
C CYS A 425 -13.34 14.76 8.55
N PHE A 426 -13.48 15.87 7.82
CA PHE A 426 -14.76 16.54 7.61
C PHE A 426 -15.74 15.77 6.72
N ARG A 427 -15.35 14.60 6.19
CA ARG A 427 -16.32 13.64 5.64
C ARG A 427 -17.35 13.18 6.68
N CYS A 428 -16.95 13.15 7.96
CA CYS A 428 -17.83 12.80 9.08
C CYS A 428 -18.01 13.98 10.06
N HIS A 429 -16.97 14.79 10.25
CA HIS A 429 -16.93 15.89 11.23
C HIS A 429 -17.42 17.24 10.69
N ASN A 430 -18.43 17.25 9.82
CA ASN A 430 -18.97 18.47 9.21
C ASN A 430 -20.10 19.14 10.01
N GLY A 431 -20.58 18.54 11.10
CA GLY A 431 -21.75 19.03 11.84
C GLY A 431 -23.09 18.55 11.26
N ASP A 432 -23.09 17.91 10.10
CA ASP A 432 -24.32 17.49 9.41
C ASP A 432 -24.79 16.09 9.81
N HIS A 433 -23.93 15.29 10.43
CA HIS A 433 -24.26 13.93 10.85
C HIS A 433 -25.03 13.95 12.17
N GLN A 434 -26.26 13.45 12.17
CA GLN A 434 -27.16 13.51 13.32
C GLN A 434 -27.82 12.15 13.62
N THR A 435 -28.08 11.88 14.91
CA THR A 435 -28.93 10.77 15.35
C THR A 435 -30.41 11.13 15.23
N GLU A 436 -31.29 10.14 15.38
CA GLU A 436 -32.74 10.37 15.48
C GLU A 436 -33.12 11.29 16.66
N GLN A 437 -32.30 11.29 17.73
CA GLN A 437 -32.50 12.14 18.90
C GLN A 437 -31.85 13.54 18.74
N GLY A 438 -31.24 13.84 17.59
CA GLY A 438 -30.63 15.13 17.27
C GLY A 438 -29.22 15.34 17.82
N GLN A 439 -28.55 14.28 18.30
CA GLN A 439 -27.12 14.38 18.65
C GLN A 439 -26.29 14.47 17.37
N THR A 440 -25.36 15.42 17.31
CA THR A 440 -24.55 15.66 16.10
C THR A 440 -23.07 15.29 16.30
N ILE A 441 -22.39 14.95 15.21
CA ILE A 441 -20.92 14.84 15.20
C ILE A 441 -20.33 16.26 15.10
N SER A 442 -19.50 16.65 16.07
CA SER A 442 -18.94 18.01 16.13
C SER A 442 -17.97 18.31 14.98
N ARG A 443 -17.97 19.58 14.55
CA ARG A 443 -17.02 20.21 13.60
C ARG A 443 -15.93 21.03 14.31
N ASP A 444 -15.89 21.02 15.63
CA ASP A 444 -14.96 21.85 16.41
C ASP A 444 -13.50 21.47 16.13
N CYS A 445 -12.69 22.43 15.67
CA CYS A 445 -11.28 22.21 15.34
C CYS A 445 -10.48 21.68 16.55
N ASP A 446 -10.84 22.13 17.75
CA ASP A 446 -10.21 21.73 19.01
C ASP A 446 -10.40 20.24 19.33
N SER A 447 -11.28 19.51 18.64
CA SER A 447 -11.37 18.05 18.76
C SER A 447 -10.12 17.35 18.24
N CYS A 448 -9.47 17.93 17.22
CA CYS A 448 -8.35 17.32 16.50
C CYS A 448 -7.01 17.96 16.85
N HIS A 449 -6.95 19.30 16.95
CA HIS A 449 -5.71 20.01 17.21
C HIS A 449 -5.94 21.31 17.98
N THR A 450 -4.92 21.77 18.70
CA THR A 450 -4.96 23.05 19.40
C THR A 450 -3.92 23.98 18.80
N ILE A 451 -4.34 25.12 18.25
CA ILE A 451 -3.41 26.14 17.72
C ILE A 451 -2.82 26.88 18.91
N ILE A 452 -1.51 26.75 19.09
CA ILE A 452 -0.80 27.33 20.23
C ILE A 452 -0.06 28.62 19.85
N ALA A 453 0.27 28.82 18.59
CA ALA A 453 0.77 30.08 18.08
C ALA A 453 0.44 30.23 16.60
N GLN A 454 0.16 31.45 16.14
CA GLN A 454 0.05 31.74 14.71
C GLN A 454 0.34 33.21 14.43
N GLY A 455 0.83 33.52 13.24
CA GLY A 455 1.02 34.90 12.82
C GLY A 455 2.06 35.08 11.71
N PRO A 456 2.33 36.34 11.34
CA PRO A 456 3.32 36.66 10.32
C PRO A 456 4.73 36.30 10.81
N GLY A 457 5.57 35.85 9.88
CA GLY A 457 6.95 35.46 10.16
C GLY A 457 7.16 33.95 10.28
N LEU A 458 8.44 33.55 10.34
CA LEU A 458 8.88 32.16 10.48
C LEU A 458 8.90 31.67 11.93
N ASN A 459 9.00 32.60 12.89
CA ASN A 459 9.18 32.31 14.31
C ASN A 459 8.14 33.06 15.13
N VAL A 460 7.03 32.39 15.42
CA VAL A 460 6.04 32.90 16.37
C VAL A 460 6.52 32.56 17.78
N THR A 461 6.88 33.58 18.58
CA THR A 461 7.52 33.42 19.89
C THR A 461 6.54 33.39 21.06
N SER A 462 5.30 33.84 20.86
CA SER A 462 4.24 33.81 21.89
C SER A 462 3.40 32.55 21.75
N ILE A 463 3.41 31.71 22.77
CA ILE A 463 2.62 30.48 22.83
C ILE A 463 1.44 30.67 23.79
N ASN A 464 0.25 30.26 23.37
CA ASN A 464 -0.96 30.16 24.17
C ASN A 464 -1.35 28.69 24.32
N THR A 465 -1.19 28.15 25.53
CA THR A 465 -1.52 26.75 25.82
C THR A 465 -3.02 26.47 25.92
N GLY A 466 -3.86 27.51 26.01
CA GLY A 466 -5.32 27.40 26.03
C GLY A 466 -5.98 27.30 24.65
N GLY A 467 -5.19 27.38 23.57
CA GLY A 467 -5.69 27.41 22.21
C GLY A 467 -5.98 28.83 21.70
N LEU A 468 -5.86 29.00 20.39
CA LEU A 468 -6.19 30.22 19.67
C LEU A 468 -7.23 29.88 18.60
N PRO A 469 -8.22 30.76 18.37
CA PRO A 469 -9.08 30.64 17.20
C PRO A 469 -8.22 30.74 15.94
N PHE A 470 -8.53 29.94 14.91
CA PHE A 470 -7.84 30.01 13.63
C PHE A 470 -7.94 31.43 13.04
N LYS A 471 -6.85 31.88 12.41
CA LYS A 471 -6.81 33.10 11.61
C LYS A 471 -6.33 32.74 10.23
N HIS A 472 -7.16 33.05 9.24
CA HIS A 472 -6.78 32.90 7.86
C HIS A 472 -5.64 33.88 7.52
N PRO A 473 -4.63 33.46 6.73
CA PRO A 473 -3.54 34.35 6.33
C PRO A 473 -4.03 35.56 5.55
N GLU A 474 -5.01 35.39 4.67
CA GLU A 474 -5.70 36.51 4.00
C GLU A 474 -6.92 36.98 4.78
N ASP A 475 -7.27 38.25 4.60
CA ASP A 475 -8.50 38.81 5.17
C ASP A 475 -9.72 38.31 4.41
N ILE A 476 -10.43 37.34 5.00
CA ILE A 476 -11.67 36.73 4.51
C ILE A 476 -12.80 36.89 5.54
N ASP A 477 -12.70 37.91 6.41
CA ASP A 477 -13.57 38.08 7.57
C ASP A 477 -13.65 36.80 8.43
N GLU A 478 -14.84 36.23 8.60
CA GLU A 478 -15.10 35.03 9.38
C GLU A 478 -15.58 33.85 8.52
N GLU A 479 -15.39 33.91 7.19
CA GLU A 479 -15.88 32.90 6.25
C GLU A 479 -15.40 31.48 6.58
N TRP A 480 -14.18 31.36 7.12
CA TRP A 480 -13.60 30.08 7.58
C TRP A 480 -14.42 29.37 8.66
N LYS A 481 -15.34 30.07 9.35
CA LYS A 481 -16.24 29.46 10.35
C LYS A 481 -17.41 28.73 9.71
N GLU A 482 -17.84 29.15 8.53
CA GLU A 482 -18.99 28.59 7.83
C GLU A 482 -18.54 27.65 6.71
N THR A 483 -17.58 28.10 5.90
CA THR A 483 -17.09 27.39 4.71
C THR A 483 -15.84 26.57 5.02
N ARG A 484 -15.76 25.34 4.47
CA ARG A 484 -14.59 24.48 4.64
C ARG A 484 -13.43 24.96 3.79
N CYS A 485 -12.21 24.77 4.28
CA CYS A 485 -11.01 25.16 3.56
C CYS A 485 -10.93 24.51 2.17
N ASP A 486 -11.29 23.24 2.04
CA ASP A 486 -11.18 22.50 0.78
C ASP A 486 -12.25 22.87 -0.26
N GLU A 487 -13.22 23.71 0.10
CA GLU A 487 -14.16 24.32 -0.87
C GLU A 487 -13.54 25.53 -1.58
N CYS A 488 -12.49 26.12 -1.02
CA CYS A 488 -11.76 27.24 -1.62
C CYS A 488 -10.33 26.87 -2.04
N HIS A 489 -9.71 25.85 -1.46
CA HIS A 489 -8.31 25.51 -1.72
C HIS A 489 -8.17 24.21 -2.52
N GLU A 490 -7.54 24.29 -3.70
CA GLU A 490 -7.29 23.14 -4.58
C GLU A 490 -5.79 22.73 -4.64
N GLY A 491 -4.98 23.25 -3.71
CA GLY A 491 -3.53 23.02 -3.66
C GLY A 491 -2.70 23.95 -4.55
N VAL A 492 -3.36 24.96 -5.12
CA VAL A 492 -2.79 26.16 -5.71
C VAL A 492 -3.55 27.35 -5.11
N PRO A 493 -2.93 28.53 -4.94
CA PRO A 493 -3.66 29.70 -4.47
C PRO A 493 -4.81 30.04 -5.42
N VAL A 494 -5.93 30.46 -4.86
CA VAL A 494 -6.98 31.13 -5.62
C VAL A 494 -6.44 32.51 -5.99
N MET A 495 -6.21 32.76 -7.27
CA MET A 495 -5.75 34.06 -7.78
C MET A 495 -6.90 35.05 -7.91
#